data_AF-A0A4Y9LZB2-F1
#
_entry.id   AF-A0A4Y9LZB2-F1
#
_cell.length_a   1.000
_cell.length_b   1.000
_cell.length_c   1.000
_cell.angle_alpha   90.00
_cell.angle_beta   90.00
_cell.angle_gamma   90.00
#
_symmetry.space_group_name_H-M   'P 1'
#
loop_
_entity.id
_entity.type
_entity.pdbx_description
1 polymer ?
#
loop_
_entity_poly.entity_id
_entity_poly.type
_entity_poly.pdbx_seq_one_letter_code
_entity_poly.pdbx_strand_id
1 'polypeptide(L)'
;MTAMIVIVIGVVGSVASIISLLLPIEIFKTRYYHAAYLFAVAILAGIATYEATKYARLNDIAIASERLAADRASGYTSRGYVNAVLAFLEKNKDLFPDTYARAQASCKAFKCDDPAADVDMVELSYSFDGIVKGMGAISK
;
A
#
# COMPACT_ATOMS: atom_id res chain seq x y z
N MET A 1 -8.80 6.30 4.86
CA MET A 1 -7.95 7.47 5.17
C MET A 1 -8.67 8.48 6.06
N THR A 2 -9.89 8.92 5.73
CA THR A 2 -10.71 9.84 6.54
C THR A 2 -11.09 9.29 7.93
N ALA A 3 -11.50 8.02 8.02
CA ALA A 3 -11.94 7.42 9.29
C ALA A 3 -10.83 7.37 10.36
N MET A 4 -9.59 7.09 9.97
CA MET A 4 -8.47 6.97 10.92
C MET A 4 -8.03 8.34 11.46
N ILE A 5 -8.03 9.37 10.60
CA ILE A 5 -7.76 10.76 11.00
C ILE A 5 -8.83 11.24 11.99
N VAL A 6 -10.10 10.89 11.76
CA VAL A 6 -11.21 11.21 12.69
C VAL A 6 -11.03 10.53 14.04
N ILE A 7 -10.57 9.27 14.08
CA ILE A 7 -10.29 8.56 15.32
C ILE A 7 -9.14 9.23 16.09
N VAL A 8 -8.04 9.58 15.42
CA VAL A 8 -6.89 10.25 16.05
C VAL A 8 -7.30 11.62 16.60
N ILE A 9 -8.03 12.42 15.82
CA ILE A 9 -8.54 13.73 16.27
C ILE A 9 -9.52 13.55 17.45
N GLY A 10 -10.38 12.52 17.42
CA GLY A 10 -11.31 12.22 18.50
C GLY A 10 -10.62 11.86 19.80
N VAL A 11 -9.58 11.02 19.75
CA VAL A 11 -8.78 10.64 20.93
C VAL A 11 -7.99 11.83 21.46
N VAL A 12 -7.35 12.61 20.59
CA VAL A 12 -6.59 13.81 21.01
C VAL A 12 -7.52 14.86 21.61
N GLY A 13 -8.70 15.08 21.03
CA GLY A 13 -9.69 16.04 21.51
C GLY A 13 -10.30 15.65 22.86
N SER A 14 -10.58 14.36 23.08
CA SER A 14 -11.10 13.86 24.36
C SER A 14 -10.04 13.94 25.47
N VAL A 15 -8.78 13.60 25.18
CA VAL A 15 -7.66 13.77 26.13
C VAL A 15 -7.44 15.25 26.46
N ALA A 16 -7.45 16.13 25.45
CA ALA A 16 -7.33 17.57 25.66
C ALA A 16 -8.48 18.14 26.52
N SER A 17 -9.71 17.65 26.32
CA SER A 17 -10.87 18.05 27.11
C SER A 17 -10.74 17.63 28.58
N ILE A 18 -10.30 16.39 28.85
CA ILE A 18 -10.09 15.91 30.22
C ILE A 18 -9.00 16.72 30.93
N ILE A 19 -7.89 16.99 30.24
CA ILE A 19 -6.78 17.77 30.79
C ILE A 19 -7.19 19.23 31.04
N SER A 20 -8.03 19.81 30.18
CA SER A 20 -8.53 21.18 30.34
C SER A 20 -9.46 21.34 31.55
N LEU A 21 -10.13 20.26 31.97
CA LEU A 21 -11.03 20.24 33.13
C LEU A 21 -10.29 20.13 34.47
N LEU A 22 -9.10 19.53 34.47
CA LEU A 22 -8.32 19.21 35.68
C LEU A 22 -7.21 20.23 36.01
N LEU A 23 -6.94 21.21 35.15
CA LEU A 23 -5.88 22.20 35.37
C LEU A 23 -6.40 23.47 36.07
N PRO A 24 -5.85 23.84 37.25
CA PRO A 24 -6.20 25.08 37.93
C PRO A 24 -5.83 26.31 37.07
N ILE A 25 -6.70 27.33 37.15
CA ILE A 25 -6.83 28.46 36.21
C ILE A 25 -5.61 29.41 36.18
N GLU A 26 -4.68 29.35 37.14
CA GLU A 26 -3.77 30.47 37.41
C GLU A 26 -2.39 30.46 36.74
N ILE A 27 -2.05 29.54 35.82
CA ILE A 27 -0.72 29.57 35.19
C ILE A 27 -0.82 29.38 33.66
N PHE A 28 -0.98 30.49 32.93
CA PHE A 28 -1.01 30.50 31.46
C PHE A 28 0.22 29.85 30.82
N LYS A 29 1.38 29.88 31.48
CA LYS A 29 2.63 29.28 30.98
C LYS A 29 2.58 27.75 30.94
N THR A 30 1.98 27.08 31.93
CA THR A 30 1.89 25.61 31.95
C THR A 30 0.89 25.07 30.94
N ARG A 31 -0.18 25.83 30.65
CA ARG A 31 -1.12 25.52 29.55
C ARG A 31 -0.45 25.50 28.19
N TYR A 32 0.43 26.47 27.90
CA TYR A 32 1.17 26.50 26.63
C TYR A 32 2.08 25.29 26.46
N TYR A 33 2.85 24.91 27.49
CA TYR A 33 3.72 23.73 27.43
C TYR A 33 2.92 22.43 27.25
N HIS A 34 1.76 22.29 27.89
CA HIS A 34 0.90 21.12 27.67
C HIS A 34 0.26 21.09 26.28
N ALA A 35 -0.18 22.23 25.75
CA ALA A 35 -0.70 22.31 24.39
C ALA A 35 0.38 21.96 23.35
N ALA A 36 1.60 22.50 23.52
CA ALA A 36 2.74 22.19 22.67
C ALA A 36 3.13 20.69 22.76
N TYR A 37 3.10 20.12 23.95
CA TYR A 37 3.35 18.68 24.16
C TYR A 37 2.30 17.81 23.47
N LEU A 38 1.01 18.09 23.67
CA LEU A 38 -0.08 17.35 23.02
C LEU A 38 -0.01 17.46 21.50
N PHE A 39 0.33 18.65 20.98
CA PHE A 39 0.52 18.87 19.56
C PHE A 39 1.69 18.04 19.00
N ALA A 40 2.83 18.02 19.70
CA ALA A 40 3.99 17.21 19.31
C ALA A 40 3.65 15.70 19.31
N VAL A 41 2.95 15.22 20.34
CA VAL A 41 2.49 13.82 20.42
C VAL A 41 1.52 13.49 19.29
N ALA A 42 0.58 14.39 18.97
CA ALA A 42 -0.36 14.20 17.87
C ALA A 42 0.34 14.11 16.51
N ILE A 43 1.38 14.93 16.27
CA ILE A 43 2.20 14.85 15.05
C ILE A 43 2.92 13.49 14.98
N LEU A 44 3.60 13.09 16.05
CA LEU A 44 4.33 11.82 16.09
C LEU A 44 3.40 10.62 15.90
N ALA A 45 2.23 10.63 16.55
CA ALA A 45 1.20 9.61 16.35
C ALA A 45 0.68 9.60 14.91
N GLY A 46 0.47 10.77 14.30
CA GLY A 46 0.07 10.91 12.90
C GLY A 46 1.10 10.31 11.93
N ILE A 47 2.38 10.58 12.13
CA ILE A 47 3.46 10.01 11.31
C ILE A 47 3.54 8.49 11.51
N ALA A 48 3.55 8.01 12.76
CA ALA A 48 3.64 6.59 13.07
C ALA A 48 2.47 5.79 12.47
N THR A 49 1.25 6.34 12.54
CA THR A 49 0.07 5.69 11.94
C THR A 49 0.12 5.71 10.41
N TYR A 50 0.56 6.82 9.80
CA TYR A 50 0.76 6.88 8.35
C TYR A 50 1.73 5.79 7.86
N GLU A 51 2.91 5.70 8.49
CA GLU A 51 3.89 4.67 8.15
C GLU A 51 3.34 3.26 8.38
N ALA A 52 2.70 3.00 9.52
CA ALA A 52 2.10 1.70 9.83
C ALA A 52 1.07 1.26 8.76
N THR A 53 0.23 2.17 8.28
CA THR A 53 -0.75 1.86 7.23
C THR A 53 -0.09 1.57 5.88
N LYS A 54 1.00 2.27 5.56
CA LYS A 54 1.77 2.03 4.33
C LYS A 54 2.45 0.66 4.37
N TYR A 55 3.05 0.28 5.49
CA TYR A 55 3.66 -1.04 5.68
C TYR A 55 2.63 -2.16 5.61
N ALA A 56 1.47 -2.01 6.26
CA ALA A 56 0.39 -2.99 6.20
C ALA A 56 -0.06 -3.23 4.75
N ARG A 57 -0.22 -2.16 3.97
CA ARG A 57 -0.60 -2.27 2.55
C ARG A 57 0.48 -2.96 1.70
N LEU A 58 1.76 -2.70 1.95
CA LEU A 58 2.85 -3.38 1.24
C LEU A 58 2.87 -4.88 1.56
N ASN A 59 2.65 -5.24 2.82
CA ASN A 59 2.55 -6.63 3.23
C ASN A 59 1.35 -7.36 2.58
N ASP A 60 0.19 -6.71 2.52
CA ASP A 60 -1.00 -7.28 1.86
C ASP A 60 -0.76 -7.50 0.36
N ILE A 61 -0.08 -6.56 -0.30
CA ILE A 61 0.31 -6.66 -1.71
C ILE A 61 1.30 -7.80 -1.91
N ALA A 62 2.28 -7.95 -1.02
CA ALA A 62 3.24 -9.04 -1.09
C ALA A 62 2.55 -10.40 -0.96
N ILE A 63 1.67 -10.59 0.03
CA ILE A 63 0.87 -11.82 0.19
C ILE A 63 0.01 -12.08 -1.06
N ALA A 64 -0.65 -11.06 -1.59
CA ALA A 64 -1.48 -11.20 -2.78
C ALA A 64 -0.64 -11.57 -4.02
N SER A 65 0.57 -11.00 -4.15
CA SER A 65 1.51 -11.34 -5.22
C SER A 65 2.02 -12.77 -5.10
N GLU A 66 2.38 -13.24 -3.89
CA GLU A 66 2.79 -14.63 -3.68
C GLU A 66 1.69 -15.62 -4.06
N ARG A 67 0.44 -15.32 -3.70
CA ARG A 67 -0.73 -16.13 -4.10
C ARG A 67 -0.90 -16.15 -5.61
N LEU A 68 -0.82 -14.98 -6.25
CA LEU A 68 -0.92 -14.88 -7.71
C LEU A 68 0.18 -15.71 -8.39
N ALA A 69 1.42 -15.66 -7.91
CA ALA A 69 2.52 -16.47 -8.42
C ALA A 69 2.32 -17.98 -8.16
N ALA A 70 1.81 -18.38 -6.99
CA ALA A 70 1.54 -19.77 -6.65
C ALA A 70 0.45 -20.38 -7.55
N ASP A 71 -0.60 -19.62 -7.85
CA ASP A 71 -1.72 -20.07 -8.67
C ASP A 71 -1.39 -20.16 -10.16
N ARG A 72 -0.21 -19.68 -10.60
CA ARG A 72 0.20 -19.69 -12.00
C ARG A 72 0.13 -21.09 -12.62
N ALA A 73 0.58 -22.11 -11.90
CA ALA A 73 0.72 -23.48 -12.43
C ALA A 73 -0.61 -24.23 -12.54
N SER A 74 -1.64 -23.83 -11.79
CA SER A 74 -2.89 -24.59 -11.64
C SER A 74 -4.14 -23.80 -12.02
N GLY A 75 -4.08 -22.46 -12.08
CA GLY A 75 -5.25 -21.60 -12.21
C GLY A 75 -5.33 -20.77 -13.50
N TYR A 76 -4.25 -20.68 -14.29
CA TYR A 76 -4.19 -19.75 -15.42
C TYR A 76 -3.55 -20.35 -16.67
N THR A 77 -4.06 -19.97 -17.84
CA THR A 77 -3.29 -20.04 -19.10
C THR A 77 -2.21 -18.96 -19.09
N SER A 78 -1.16 -19.08 -19.91
CA SER A 78 -0.09 -18.07 -19.99
C SER A 78 -0.64 -16.65 -20.20
N ARG A 79 -1.61 -16.51 -21.11
CA ARG A 79 -2.32 -15.25 -21.39
C ARG A 79 -3.18 -14.80 -20.21
N GLY A 80 -3.96 -15.71 -19.62
CA GLY A 80 -4.79 -15.41 -18.44
C GLY A 80 -3.94 -14.91 -17.27
N TYR A 81 -2.78 -15.51 -17.08
CA TYR A 81 -1.81 -15.11 -16.07
C TYR A 81 -1.26 -13.72 -16.36
N VAL A 82 -0.78 -13.45 -17.57
CA VAL A 82 -0.27 -12.12 -17.98
C VAL A 82 -1.31 -11.03 -17.72
N ASN A 83 -2.57 -11.26 -18.08
CA ASN A 83 -3.65 -10.32 -17.85
C ASN A 83 -3.96 -10.13 -16.35
N ALA A 84 -3.95 -11.20 -15.56
CA ALA A 84 -4.15 -11.14 -14.12
C ALA A 84 -3.03 -10.31 -13.45
N VAL A 85 -1.78 -10.49 -13.87
CA VAL A 85 -0.64 -9.71 -13.39
C VAL A 85 -0.76 -8.24 -13.79
N LEU A 86 -1.18 -7.92 -15.02
CA LEU A 86 -1.39 -6.52 -15.43
C LEU A 86 -2.49 -5.85 -14.61
N ALA A 87 -3.63 -6.52 -14.40
CA ALA A 87 -4.71 -6.01 -13.58
C ALA A 87 -4.25 -5.80 -12.12
N PHE A 88 -3.45 -6.72 -11.58
CA PHE A 88 -2.84 -6.59 -10.26
C PHE A 88 -1.90 -5.38 -10.16
N LEU A 89 -1.02 -5.19 -11.16
CA LEU A 89 -0.10 -4.06 -11.21
C LEU A 89 -0.84 -2.73 -11.42
N GLU A 90 -1.88 -2.70 -12.24
CA GLU A 90 -2.69 -1.51 -12.48
C GLU A 90 -3.38 -1.03 -11.20
N LYS A 91 -3.95 -1.97 -10.43
CA LYS A 91 -4.58 -1.68 -9.13
C LYS A 91 -3.61 -1.09 -8.11
N ASN A 92 -2.32 -1.40 -8.24
CA ASN A 92 -1.25 -0.98 -7.32
C ASN A 92 -0.23 -0.02 -7.97
N LYS A 93 -0.61 0.64 -9.07
CA LYS A 93 0.28 1.52 -9.85
C LYS A 93 0.77 2.74 -9.08
N ASP A 94 0.05 3.13 -8.03
CA ASP A 94 0.44 4.24 -7.15
C ASP A 94 1.66 3.89 -6.29
N LEU A 95 1.90 2.59 -6.02
CA LEU A 95 3.07 2.11 -5.30
C LEU A 95 4.18 1.62 -6.23
N PHE A 96 3.83 1.08 -7.40
CA PHE A 96 4.78 0.50 -8.36
C PHE A 96 4.59 1.04 -9.78
N PRO A 97 4.67 2.37 -10.00
CA PRO A 97 4.38 2.98 -11.29
C PRO A 97 5.35 2.49 -12.39
N ASP A 98 6.64 2.39 -12.08
CA ASP A 98 7.66 1.97 -13.04
C ASP A 98 7.51 0.49 -13.42
N THR A 99 7.16 -0.36 -12.45
CA THR A 99 6.92 -1.79 -12.70
C THR A 99 5.70 -1.98 -13.59
N TYR A 100 4.62 -1.25 -13.33
CA TYR A 100 3.44 -1.26 -14.19
C TYR A 100 3.77 -0.76 -15.61
N ALA A 101 4.52 0.34 -15.74
CA ALA A 101 4.93 0.87 -17.04
C ALA A 101 5.78 -0.13 -17.84
N ARG A 102 6.74 -0.80 -17.19
CA ARG A 102 7.55 -1.86 -17.81
C ARG A 102 6.69 -3.05 -18.24
N ALA A 103 5.79 -3.52 -17.38
CA ALA A 103 4.89 -4.62 -17.71
C ALA A 103 3.97 -4.28 -18.89
N GLN A 104 3.43 -3.06 -18.94
CA GLN A 104 2.62 -2.60 -20.07
C GLN A 104 3.44 -2.51 -21.36
N ALA A 105 4.69 -2.04 -21.30
CA ALA A 105 5.57 -2.00 -22.47
C ALA A 105 5.88 -3.40 -23.01
N SER A 106 6.21 -4.35 -22.13
CA SER A 106 6.40 -5.75 -22.52
C SER A 106 5.12 -6.32 -23.12
N CYS A 107 3.96 -6.06 -22.52
CA CYS A 107 2.70 -6.56 -23.05
C CYS A 107 2.37 -6.03 -24.46
N LYS A 108 2.68 -4.77 -24.75
CA LYS A 108 2.55 -4.19 -26.10
C LYS A 108 3.51 -4.84 -27.09
N ALA A 109 4.76 -5.09 -26.71
CA ALA A 109 5.76 -5.73 -27.56
C ALA A 109 5.36 -7.17 -27.94
N PHE A 110 4.74 -7.88 -27.00
CA PHE A 110 4.28 -9.27 -27.15
C PHE A 110 2.82 -9.39 -27.60
N LYS A 111 2.14 -8.26 -27.91
CA LYS A 111 0.76 -8.20 -28.41
C LYS A 111 -0.25 -8.99 -27.56
N CYS A 112 -0.32 -8.74 -26.25
CA CYS A 112 -1.28 -9.44 -25.37
C CYS A 112 -2.75 -9.37 -25.83
N ASP A 113 -3.09 -8.29 -26.53
CA ASP A 113 -4.45 -8.03 -27.02
C ASP A 113 -4.79 -8.87 -28.28
N ASP A 114 -3.80 -9.53 -28.89
CA ASP A 114 -3.97 -10.33 -30.10
C ASP A 114 -4.17 -11.83 -29.75
N PRO A 115 -5.34 -12.43 -30.06
CA PRO A 115 -5.59 -13.86 -29.84
C PRO A 115 -4.59 -14.79 -30.55
N ALA A 116 -3.90 -14.32 -31.60
CA ALA A 116 -2.98 -15.14 -32.39
C ALA A 116 -1.54 -15.24 -31.81
N ALA A 117 -1.18 -14.45 -30.80
CA ALA A 117 0.19 -14.34 -30.27
C ALA A 117 0.61 -15.43 -29.26
N ASP A 118 0.05 -16.64 -29.33
CA ASP A 118 0.04 -17.60 -28.21
C ASP A 118 1.42 -18.19 -27.83
N VAL A 119 2.38 -18.26 -28.76
CA VAL A 119 3.72 -18.82 -28.51
C VAL A 119 4.58 -17.85 -27.68
N ASP A 120 4.50 -16.55 -27.97
CA ASP A 120 5.28 -15.52 -27.28
C ASP A 120 4.73 -15.23 -25.86
N MET A 121 3.49 -15.63 -25.58
CA MET A 121 2.85 -15.49 -24.26
C MET A 121 3.48 -16.36 -23.17
N VAL A 122 4.09 -17.49 -23.53
CA VAL A 122 4.75 -18.37 -22.54
C VAL A 122 5.94 -17.65 -21.92
N GLU A 123 6.83 -17.08 -22.74
CA GLU A 123 8.00 -16.34 -22.27
C GLU A 123 7.59 -15.11 -21.45
N LEU A 124 6.63 -14.34 -21.94
CA LEU A 124 6.10 -13.17 -21.21
C LEU A 124 5.55 -13.56 -19.84
N SER A 125 4.84 -14.69 -19.76
CA SER A 125 4.31 -15.17 -18.49
C SER A 125 5.41 -15.53 -17.48
N TYR A 126 6.58 -15.99 -17.92
CA TYR A 126 7.74 -16.23 -17.03
C TYR A 126 8.37 -14.94 -16.54
N SER A 127 8.48 -13.93 -17.40
CA SER A 127 8.94 -12.61 -17.00
C SER A 127 8.00 -12.00 -15.95
N PHE A 128 6.68 -12.13 -16.15
CA PHE A 128 5.67 -11.59 -15.25
C PHE A 128 5.63 -12.33 -13.90
N ASP A 129 5.87 -13.65 -13.91
CA ASP A 129 6.04 -14.42 -12.68
C ASP A 129 7.26 -13.95 -11.88
N GLY A 130 8.36 -13.62 -12.56
CA GLY A 130 9.52 -12.99 -11.92
C GLY A 130 9.19 -11.65 -11.27
N ILE A 131 8.40 -10.81 -11.94
CA ILE A 131 7.94 -9.51 -11.39
C ILE A 131 7.12 -9.74 -10.11
N VAL A 132 6.13 -10.62 -10.17
CA VAL A 132 5.21 -10.88 -9.06
C VAL A 132 5.93 -11.52 -7.87
N LYS A 133 6.82 -12.49 -8.11
CA LYS A 133 7.67 -13.08 -7.06
C LYS A 133 8.62 -12.06 -6.44
N GLY A 134 9.18 -11.16 -7.24
CA GLY A 134 9.98 -10.04 -6.76
C GLY A 134 9.20 -9.13 -5.82
N MET A 135 7.93 -8.85 -6.13
CA MET A 135 7.06 -8.06 -5.25
C MET A 135 6.79 -8.76 -3.92
N GLY A 136 6.59 -10.08 -3.93
CA GLY A 136 6.43 -10.88 -2.71
C GLY A 136 7.68 -10.89 -1.81
N ALA A 137 8.87 -10.72 -2.39
CA ALA A 137 10.12 -10.68 -1.64
C ALA A 137 10.41 -9.31 -0.98
N ILE A 138 9.77 -8.22 -1.41
CA ILE A 138 10.05 -6.86 -0.90
C ILE A 138 9.56 -6.66 0.55
N SER A 139 8.58 -7.44 1.01
CA SER A 139 8.03 -7.31 2.37
C SER A 139 8.57 -8.32 3.38
N LYS A 140 9.54 -9.16 2.99
CA LYS A 140 10.20 -10.12 3.89
C LYS A 140 11.43 -9.49 4.52
#